data_AF-A0A9D6MED4-F1
#
_entry.id   AF-A0A9D6MED4-F1
#
_cell.length_a   1.000
_cell.length_b   1.000
_cell.length_c   1.000
_cell.angle_alpha   90.00
_cell.angle_beta   90.00
_cell.angle_gamma   90.00
#
_symmetry.space_group_name_H-M   'P 1'
#
loop_
_entity.id
_entity.type
_entity.pdbx_description
1 polymer ?
#
loop_
_entity_poly.entity_id
_entity_poly.type
_entity_poly.pdbx_seq_one_letter_code
_entity_poly.pdbx_strand_id
1 'polypeptide(L)'
;MALLFTPDSVEHKGMILPGRHLRLGRSEFSDDEGFLSSGQAEADRLVQRFGLTASTRLLDIGCGPGRLAIGVLSRFKNFQHYRGIDIVKKRIDWCQRHITRHHPGFQFIYLNLQNLRYNPTGKSIGGDFRLPFADGEFDIIYLWSVFSNMTTE
;
A
#
# COMPACT_ATOMS: atom_id res chain seq x y z
N MET A 1 -31.43 16.35 -4.15
CA MET A 1 -30.46 15.42 -4.76
C MET A 1 -29.65 14.79 -3.62
N ALA A 2 -30.00 13.57 -3.20
CA ALA A 2 -29.32 12.94 -2.07
C ALA A 2 -27.87 12.60 -2.47
N LEU A 3 -26.90 13.20 -1.79
CA LEU A 3 -25.51 12.80 -1.87
C LEU A 3 -25.43 11.36 -1.34
N LEU A 4 -25.30 10.39 -2.24
CA LEU A 4 -25.02 9.00 -1.87
C LEU A 4 -23.66 8.97 -1.17
N PHE A 5 -23.70 8.90 0.17
CA PHE A 5 -22.49 8.71 0.98
C PHE A 5 -21.90 7.34 0.62
N THR A 6 -20.79 7.35 -0.11
CA THR A 6 -20.02 6.12 -0.35
C THR A 6 -19.06 5.98 0.82
N PRO A 7 -19.17 4.92 1.65
CA PRO A 7 -18.27 4.75 2.78
C PRO A 7 -16.82 4.62 2.30
N ASP A 8 -15.88 5.21 3.05
CA ASP A 8 -14.46 5.16 2.73
C ASP A 8 -13.80 3.84 3.16
N SER A 9 -14.51 2.97 3.88
CA SER A 9 -14.09 1.62 4.26
C SER A 9 -15.24 0.60 4.23
N VAL A 10 -14.90 -0.68 4.12
CA VAL A 10 -15.82 -1.82 4.21
C VAL A 10 -15.18 -2.88 5.11
N GLU A 11 -15.93 -3.46 6.04
CA GLU A 11 -15.47 -4.64 6.79
C GLU A 11 -15.76 -5.90 5.97
N HIS A 12 -14.75 -6.73 5.76
CA HIS A 12 -14.88 -8.00 5.04
C HIS A 12 -13.97 -9.05 5.68
N LYS A 13 -14.55 -10.18 6.10
CA LYS A 13 -13.83 -11.30 6.75
C LYS A 13 -12.92 -10.86 7.92
N GLY A 14 -13.40 -9.92 8.74
CA GLY A 14 -12.66 -9.40 9.89
C GLY A 14 -11.52 -8.42 9.55
N MET A 15 -11.41 -8.01 8.28
CA MET A 15 -10.46 -6.99 7.82
C MET A 15 -11.20 -5.71 7.42
N ILE A 16 -10.61 -4.56 7.75
CA ILE A 16 -11.06 -3.26 7.23
C ILE A 16 -10.41 -3.05 5.86
N LEU A 17 -11.23 -3.01 4.82
CA LEU A 17 -10.80 -2.77 3.44
C LEU A 17 -11.09 -1.32 3.04
N PRO A 18 -10.32 -0.73 2.12
CA PRO A 18 -10.63 0.59 1.57
C PRO A 18 -11.93 0.55 0.78
N GLY A 19 -12.68 1.64 0.74
CA GLY A 19 -13.84 1.77 -0.12
C GLY A 19 -13.47 1.51 -1.58
N ARG A 20 -14.37 0.89 -2.36
CA ARG A 20 -14.09 0.45 -3.74
C ARG A 20 -13.55 1.57 -4.65
N HIS A 21 -13.99 2.81 -4.43
CA HIS A 21 -13.52 4.00 -5.15
C HIS A 21 -12.04 4.37 -4.91
N LEU A 22 -11.39 3.82 -3.87
CA LEU A 22 -9.96 3.99 -3.59
C LEU A 22 -9.08 2.90 -4.22
N ARG A 23 -9.69 1.77 -4.57
CA ARG A 23 -9.03 0.59 -5.16
C ARG A 23 -8.88 0.81 -6.67
N LEU A 24 -7.70 1.27 -7.11
CA LEU A 24 -7.40 1.32 -8.56
C LEU A 24 -6.56 0.11 -8.93
N GLY A 25 -6.67 -0.32 -10.18
CA GLY A 25 -5.91 -1.44 -10.72
C GLY A 25 -6.82 -2.36 -11.50
N ARG A 26 -6.71 -3.66 -11.24
CA ARG A 26 -7.50 -4.70 -11.91
C ARG A 26 -8.97 -4.61 -11.54
N SER A 27 -9.86 -5.05 -12.42
CA SER A 27 -11.31 -5.11 -12.16
C SER A 27 -11.64 -5.93 -10.92
N GLU A 28 -10.85 -6.98 -10.64
CA GLU A 28 -10.96 -7.81 -9.43
C GLU A 28 -10.88 -6.99 -8.13
N PHE A 29 -10.19 -5.85 -8.13
CA PHE A 29 -10.07 -5.00 -6.94
C PHE A 29 -11.36 -4.23 -6.64
N SER A 30 -12.30 -4.14 -7.59
CA SER A 30 -13.61 -3.56 -7.33
C SER A 30 -14.50 -4.43 -6.44
N ASP A 31 -14.12 -5.71 -6.26
CA ASP A 31 -14.76 -6.66 -5.36
C ASP A 31 -14.00 -6.80 -4.03
N ASP A 32 -14.73 -7.05 -2.95
CA ASP A 32 -14.17 -7.14 -1.59
C ASP A 32 -13.36 -8.43 -1.39
N GLU A 33 -13.83 -9.54 -1.95
CA GLU A 33 -13.12 -10.82 -1.93
C GLU A 33 -11.89 -10.77 -2.84
N GLY A 34 -12.04 -10.25 -4.05
CA GLY A 34 -10.94 -10.09 -5.00
C GLY A 34 -9.80 -9.23 -4.45
N PHE A 35 -10.13 -8.12 -3.78
CA PHE A 35 -9.12 -7.27 -3.15
C PHE A 35 -8.38 -7.97 -2.00
N LEU A 36 -9.12 -8.60 -1.08
CA LEU A 36 -8.55 -9.28 0.09
C LEU A 36 -7.71 -10.49 -0.31
N SER A 37 -8.26 -11.39 -1.13
CA SER A 37 -7.57 -12.61 -1.58
C SER A 37 -6.31 -12.29 -2.39
N SER A 38 -6.32 -11.23 -3.18
CA SER A 38 -5.13 -10.76 -3.89
C SER A 38 -4.04 -10.27 -2.93
N GLY A 39 -4.39 -9.54 -1.86
CA GLY A 39 -3.43 -9.13 -0.83
C GLY A 39 -2.86 -10.34 -0.07
N GLN A 40 -3.71 -11.29 0.29
CA GLN A 40 -3.34 -12.53 0.96
C GLN A 40 -2.37 -13.37 0.12
N ALA A 41 -2.68 -13.57 -1.16
CA ALA A 41 -1.83 -14.31 -2.08
C ALA A 41 -0.42 -13.70 -2.17
N GLU A 42 -0.30 -12.38 -2.15
CA GLU A 42 1.02 -11.72 -2.16
C GLU A 42 1.76 -11.84 -0.84
N ALA A 43 1.07 -11.74 0.30
CA ALA A 43 1.68 -12.01 1.58
C ALA A 43 2.21 -13.45 1.66
N ASP A 44 1.42 -14.43 1.21
CA ASP A 44 1.84 -15.83 1.14
C ASP A 44 3.01 -16.04 0.17
N ARG A 45 3.02 -15.34 -0.97
CA ARG A 45 4.15 -15.35 -1.91
C ARG A 45 5.43 -14.84 -1.25
N LEU A 46 5.34 -13.76 -0.47
CA LEU A 46 6.49 -13.22 0.28
C LEU A 46 6.98 -14.19 1.34
N VAL A 47 6.08 -14.89 2.04
CA VAL A 47 6.46 -15.96 2.98
C VAL A 47 7.18 -17.10 2.26
N GLN A 48 6.60 -17.61 1.19
CA GLN A 48 7.09 -18.82 0.51
C GLN A 48 8.37 -18.61 -0.30
N ARG A 49 8.55 -17.42 -0.89
CA ARG A 49 9.65 -17.14 -1.83
C ARG A 49 10.76 -16.29 -1.24
N PHE A 50 10.45 -15.48 -0.24
CA PHE A 50 11.38 -14.49 0.32
C PHE A 50 11.55 -14.61 1.84
N GLY A 51 10.90 -15.60 2.46
CA GLY A 51 11.06 -15.86 3.89
C GLY A 51 10.49 -14.76 4.79
N LEU A 52 9.41 -14.07 4.36
CA LEU A 52 8.74 -13.07 5.18
C LEU A 52 8.34 -13.64 6.54
N THR A 53 8.78 -12.98 7.62
CA THR A 53 8.45 -13.29 9.01
C THR A 53 7.89 -12.06 9.72
N ALA A 54 7.33 -12.24 10.92
CA ALA A 54 6.83 -11.11 11.74
C ALA A 54 7.92 -10.08 12.11
N SER A 55 9.21 -10.45 12.04
CA SER A 55 10.35 -9.57 12.31
C SER A 55 10.95 -8.91 11.06
N THR A 56 10.47 -9.26 9.86
CA THR A 56 10.98 -8.70 8.60
C THR A 56 10.64 -7.22 8.49
N ARG A 57 11.63 -6.39 8.15
CA ARG A 57 11.46 -4.99 7.77
C ARG A 57 11.07 -4.93 6.29
N LEU A 58 9.80 -4.66 6.02
CA LEU A 58 9.20 -4.66 4.68
C LEU A 58 8.90 -3.24 4.21
N LEU A 59 9.46 -2.87 3.05
CA LEU A 59 9.08 -1.67 2.31
C LEU A 59 8.18 -2.04 1.13
N ASP A 60 7.02 -1.38 1.04
CA ASP A 60 6.07 -1.46 -0.08
C ASP A 60 6.04 -0.12 -0.83
N ILE A 61 6.62 -0.10 -2.03
CA ILE A 61 6.68 1.08 -2.90
C ILE A 61 5.48 1.06 -3.85
N GLY A 62 4.74 2.16 -3.88
CA GLY A 62 3.44 2.20 -4.55
C GLY A 62 2.38 1.41 -3.78
N CYS A 63 2.38 1.51 -2.45
CA CYS A 63 1.55 0.68 -1.57
C CYS A 63 0.04 0.86 -1.78
N GLY A 64 -0.36 1.90 -2.51
CA GLY A 64 -1.76 2.20 -2.80
C GLY A 64 -2.57 2.35 -1.51
N PRO A 65 -3.85 1.90 -1.50
CA PRO A 65 -4.66 1.88 -0.29
C PRO A 65 -4.39 0.64 0.58
N GLY A 66 -3.13 0.16 0.64
CA GLY A 66 -2.70 -0.85 1.61
C GLY A 66 -3.08 -2.29 1.28
N ARG A 67 -3.18 -2.69 0.01
CA ARG A 67 -3.56 -4.07 -0.38
C ARG A 67 -2.61 -5.11 0.23
N LEU A 68 -1.29 -4.90 0.08
CA LEU A 68 -0.31 -5.81 0.68
C LEU A 68 -0.32 -5.71 2.21
N ALA A 69 -0.43 -4.50 2.78
CA ALA A 69 -0.51 -4.31 4.23
C ALA A 69 -1.65 -5.13 4.86
N ILE A 70 -2.84 -5.09 4.25
CA ILE A 70 -4.01 -5.88 4.67
C ILE A 70 -3.72 -7.38 4.55
N GLY A 71 -3.09 -7.81 3.45
CA GLY A 71 -2.63 -9.20 3.29
C GLY A 71 -1.69 -9.65 4.41
N VAL A 72 -0.67 -8.84 4.71
CA VAL A 72 0.30 -9.10 5.80
C VAL A 72 -0.40 -9.17 7.14
N LEU A 73 -1.32 -8.23 7.46
CA LEU A 73 -2.09 -8.25 8.70
C LEU A 73 -2.98 -9.48 8.83
N SER A 74 -3.57 -9.95 7.73
CA SER A 74 -4.39 -11.17 7.74
C SER A 74 -3.55 -12.43 8.01
N ARG A 75 -2.24 -12.38 7.73
CA ARG A 75 -1.30 -13.50 7.93
C ARG A 75 -0.57 -13.45 9.27
N PHE A 76 -0.26 -12.25 9.76
CA PHE A 76 0.58 -12.00 10.93
C PHE A 76 -0.08 -11.02 11.88
N LYS A 77 -0.58 -11.52 13.01
CA LYS A 77 -1.18 -10.68 14.07
C LYS A 77 -0.16 -9.76 14.76
N ASN A 78 1.12 -10.12 14.73
CA ASN A 78 2.20 -9.45 15.45
C ASN A 78 3.25 -8.79 14.55
N PHE A 79 2.97 -8.54 13.27
CA PHE A 79 3.89 -7.84 12.37
C PHE A 79 4.04 -6.37 12.79
N GLN A 80 5.28 -5.85 12.85
CA GLN A 80 5.53 -4.49 13.34
C GLN A 80 6.43 -3.61 12.46
N HIS A 81 6.97 -4.12 11.36
CA HIS A 81 7.99 -3.40 10.59
C HIS A 81 7.58 -3.22 9.13
N TYR A 82 6.43 -2.58 8.90
CA TYR A 82 5.94 -2.28 7.55
C TYR A 82 6.06 -0.79 7.25
N ARG A 83 6.61 -0.47 6.08
CA ARG A 83 6.64 0.88 5.51
C ARG A 83 5.96 0.87 4.15
N GLY A 84 4.93 1.69 3.99
CA GLY A 84 4.29 1.94 2.69
C GLY A 84 4.61 3.33 2.20
N ILE A 85 5.01 3.47 0.93
CA ILE A 85 5.13 4.77 0.26
C ILE A 85 4.25 4.83 -0.97
N ASP A 86 3.59 5.95 -1.19
CA ASP A 86 2.79 6.19 -2.40
C ASP A 86 2.71 7.70 -2.69
N ILE A 87 2.47 8.03 -3.96
CA ILE A 87 2.36 9.40 -4.46
C ILE A 87 0.90 9.89 -4.50
N VAL A 88 -0.06 9.06 -4.11
CA VAL A 88 -1.49 9.42 -4.10
C VAL A 88 -1.92 9.67 -2.66
N LYS A 89 -1.90 10.94 -2.26
CA LYS A 89 -2.17 11.38 -0.87
C LYS A 89 -3.43 10.78 -0.26
N LYS A 90 -4.55 10.76 -0.99
CA LYS A 90 -5.84 10.22 -0.50
C LYS A 90 -5.77 8.76 -0.03
N ARG A 91 -4.86 7.96 -0.60
CA ARG A 91 -4.67 6.55 -0.21
C ARG A 91 -3.80 6.42 1.03
N ILE A 92 -2.74 7.22 1.11
CA ILE A 92 -1.91 7.29 2.31
C ILE A 92 -2.74 7.77 3.50
N ASP A 93 -3.56 8.81 3.32
CA ASP A 93 -4.47 9.29 4.36
C ASP A 93 -5.43 8.17 4.82
N TRP A 94 -5.94 7.36 3.89
CA TRP A 94 -6.76 6.20 4.24
C TRP A 94 -6.00 5.16 5.06
N CYS A 95 -4.80 4.76 4.62
CA CYS A 95 -3.97 3.80 5.34
C CYS A 95 -3.60 4.31 6.75
N GLN A 96 -3.27 5.59 6.90
CA GLN A 96 -2.97 6.17 8.21
C GLN A 96 -4.19 6.12 9.15
N ARG A 97 -5.38 6.48 8.64
CA ARG A 97 -6.62 6.48 9.44
C ARG A 97 -7.07 5.09 9.86
N HIS A 98 -6.98 4.11 8.97
CA HIS A 98 -7.60 2.78 9.14
C HIS A 98 -6.62 1.66 9.48
N ILE A 99 -5.34 1.79 9.11
CA ILE A 99 -4.30 0.80 9.40
C ILE A 99 -3.38 1.30 10.51
N THR A 100 -2.65 2.40 10.31
CA THR A 100 -1.65 2.87 11.30
C THR A 100 -2.25 3.11 12.68
N ARG A 101 -3.46 3.67 12.73
CA ARG A 101 -4.18 3.93 13.99
C ARG A 101 -4.32 2.68 14.87
N HIS A 102 -4.51 1.51 14.27
CA HIS A 102 -4.72 0.24 14.97
C HIS A 102 -3.47 -0.64 14.98
N HIS A 103 -2.53 -0.38 14.06
CA HIS A 103 -1.30 -1.14 13.86
C HIS A 103 -0.12 -0.16 13.73
N PRO A 104 0.44 0.37 14.84
CA PRO A 104 1.46 1.43 14.80
C PRO A 104 2.77 1.02 14.11
N GLY A 105 3.03 -0.29 13.98
CA GLY A 105 4.13 -0.83 13.19
C GLY A 105 3.97 -0.70 11.66
N PHE A 106 2.76 -0.40 11.19
CA PHE A 106 2.46 -0.12 9.78
C PHE A 106 2.41 1.39 9.58
N GLN A 107 3.47 1.94 8.98
CA GLN A 107 3.59 3.37 8.74
C GLN A 107 3.54 3.67 7.25
N PHE A 108 2.80 4.72 6.88
CA PHE A 108 2.59 5.10 5.49
C PHE A 108 3.03 6.54 5.27
N ILE A 109 3.83 6.77 4.23
CA ILE A 109 4.44 8.06 3.93
C ILE A 109 4.01 8.50 2.52
N TYR A 110 3.46 9.71 2.45
CA TYR A 110 3.16 10.36 1.18
C TYR A 110 4.43 10.94 0.58
N LEU A 111 4.77 10.50 -0.63
CA LEU A 111 5.85 11.10 -1.41
C LEU A 111 5.26 12.09 -2.41
N ASN A 112 5.57 13.37 -2.25
CA ASN A 112 5.11 14.40 -3.17
C ASN A 112 5.95 14.42 -4.46
N LEU A 113 5.90 13.34 -5.23
CA LEU A 113 6.64 13.16 -6.48
C LEU A 113 5.71 13.24 -7.67
N GLN A 114 6.21 13.82 -8.75
CA GLN A 114 5.45 14.01 -9.97
C GLN A 114 5.20 12.68 -10.66
N ASN A 115 3.94 12.46 -11.02
CA ASN A 115 3.54 11.48 -12.01
C ASN A 115 2.34 12.04 -12.75
N LEU A 116 2.43 12.20 -14.07
CA LEU A 116 1.39 12.89 -14.84
C LEU A 116 0.00 12.26 -14.69
N ARG A 117 -0.08 10.95 -14.39
CA ARG A 117 -1.35 10.24 -14.20
C ARG A 117 -1.87 10.32 -12.76
N TYR A 118 -0.97 10.23 -11.77
CA TYR A 118 -1.36 9.98 -10.38
C TYR A 118 -1.13 11.18 -9.44
N ASN A 119 -0.15 12.03 -9.75
CA ASN A 119 0.20 13.24 -8.99
C ASN A 119 0.83 14.28 -9.94
N PRO A 120 0.04 14.89 -10.86
CA PRO A 120 0.58 15.75 -11.92
C PRO A 120 1.25 17.02 -11.39
N THR A 121 0.86 17.47 -10.20
CA THR A 121 1.41 18.64 -9.51
C THR A 121 2.51 18.28 -8.51
N GLY A 122 2.98 17.03 -8.50
CA GLY A 122 4.08 16.59 -7.63
C GLY A 122 5.41 17.19 -8.03
N LYS A 123 6.43 17.04 -7.18
CA LYS A 123 7.79 17.52 -7.46
C LYS A 123 8.48 16.59 -8.44
N SER A 124 9.11 17.13 -9.48
CA SER A 124 9.96 16.34 -10.38
C SER A 124 11.09 15.69 -9.58
N ILE A 125 11.46 14.47 -9.96
CA ILE A 125 12.56 13.73 -9.35
C ILE A 125 13.86 14.26 -9.95
N GLY A 126 14.77 14.75 -9.10
CA GLY A 126 16.15 15.08 -9.47
C GLY A 126 17.09 13.88 -9.29
N GLY A 127 18.28 13.92 -9.89
CA GLY A 127 19.28 12.84 -9.80
C GLY A 127 19.82 12.59 -8.38
N ASP A 128 19.62 13.52 -7.46
CA ASP A 128 19.97 13.43 -6.04
C ASP A 128 18.84 12.88 -5.17
N PHE A 129 17.68 12.53 -5.75
CA PHE A 129 16.56 12.00 -4.99
C PHE A 129 16.96 10.74 -4.20
N ARG A 130 16.50 10.69 -2.94
CA ARG A 130 16.63 9.54 -2.05
C ARG A 130 15.27 9.27 -1.41
N LEU A 131 14.99 7.99 -1.19
CA LEU A 131 13.87 7.61 -0.33
C LEU A 131 14.14 8.09 1.11
N PRO A 132 13.11 8.39 1.90
CA PRO A 132 13.25 8.91 3.26
C PRO A 132 13.60 7.80 4.28
N PHE A 133 14.55 6.93 3.93
CA PHE A 133 14.94 5.75 4.70
C PHE A 133 16.46 5.63 4.72
N ALA A 134 16.98 4.96 5.75
CA ALA A 134 18.41 4.69 5.83
C ALA A 134 18.81 3.55 4.88
N ASP A 135 20.06 3.58 4.41
CA ASP A 135 20.63 2.48 3.64
C ASP A 135 20.62 1.19 4.48
N GLY A 136 20.20 0.07 3.87
CA GLY A 136 20.10 -1.23 4.57
C GLY A 136 18.96 -1.34 5.58
N GLU A 137 17.99 -0.41 5.57
CA GLU A 137 16.85 -0.42 6.51
C GLU A 137 15.86 -1.58 6.28
N PHE A 138 15.79 -2.16 5.07
CA PHE A 138 14.77 -3.17 4.74
C PHE A 138 15.37 -4.50 4.34
N ASP A 139 14.70 -5.57 4.74
CA ASP A 139 15.05 -6.94 4.35
C ASP A 139 14.32 -7.34 3.06
N ILE A 140 13.11 -6.81 2.84
CA ILE A 140 12.33 -6.99 1.63
C ILE A 140 11.85 -5.64 1.12
N ILE A 141 12.09 -5.37 -0.17
CA ILE A 141 11.51 -4.24 -0.90
C ILE A 141 10.57 -4.80 -1.96
N TYR A 142 9.31 -4.37 -1.88
CA TYR A 142 8.22 -4.83 -2.72
C TYR A 142 7.72 -3.70 -3.61
N LEU A 143 7.54 -3.98 -4.90
CA LEU A 143 6.96 -3.07 -5.88
C LEU A 143 5.98 -3.84 -6.76
N TRP A 144 4.68 -3.62 -6.61
CA TRP A 144 3.68 -4.17 -7.54
C TRP A 144 3.27 -3.11 -8.55
N SER A 145 3.48 -3.39 -9.84
CA SER A 145 3.08 -2.52 -10.97
C SER A 145 3.53 -1.05 -10.84
N VAL A 146 4.63 -0.79 -10.16
CA VAL A 146 5.22 0.57 -10.09
C VAL A 146 5.85 0.94 -11.42
N PHE A 147 6.80 0.12 -11.90
CA PHE A 147 7.54 0.41 -13.13
C PHE A 147 6.65 0.50 -14.39
N SER A 148 5.54 -0.24 -14.44
CA SER A 148 4.56 -0.14 -15.54
C SER A 148 3.83 1.21 -15.60
N ASN A 149 3.99 2.07 -14.60
CA ASN A 149 3.43 3.42 -14.51
C ASN A 149 4.51 4.51 -14.54
N MET A 150 5.75 4.13 -14.87
CA MET A 150 6.87 5.05 -15.07
C MET A 150 7.16 5.14 -16.57
N THR A 151 7.55 6.33 -17.02
CA THR A 151 8.12 6.52 -18.35
C THR A 151 9.58 6.11 -18.33
N THR A 152 10.05 5.43 -19.36
CA THR A 152 11.49 5.38 -19.65
C THR A 152 11.89 6.77 -20.13
N GLU A 153 13.05 7.26 -19.68
CA GLU A 153 13.68 8.45 -20.27
C GLU A 153 13.92 8.27 -21.77
#